data_AF-A0A7K4IDP7-F1
#
_entry.id   AF-A0A7K4IDP7-F1
#
_cell.length_a   1.000
_cell.length_b   1.000
_cell.length_c   1.000
_cell.angle_alpha   90.00
_cell.angle_beta   90.00
_cell.angle_gamma   90.00
#
_symmetry.space_group_name_H-M   'P 1'
#
loop_
_entity.id
_entity.type
_entity.pdbx_description
1 polymer ?
#
loop_
_entity_poly.entity_id
_entity_poly.type
_entity_poly.pdbx_seq_one_letter_code
_entity_poly.pdbx_strand_id
1 'polypeptide(L)' 'MTKPEEFGGHKMGNPTCVYCSNEDGSLKPRSIVREEMISYWMDREKIPRSDAEKAVDNYMATMPAWKGKK' A
#
# COMPACT_ATOMS: atom_id res chain seq x y z
N MET A 1 -10.70 -1.66 -6.66
CA MET A 1 -11.04 -2.76 -5.74
C MET A 1 -12.48 -3.14 -6.02
N THR A 2 -12.70 -4.17 -6.81
CA THR A 2 -14.04 -4.68 -7.17
C THR A 2 -14.28 -6.07 -6.59
N LYS A 3 -13.23 -6.77 -6.12
CA LYS A 3 -13.34 -8.08 -5.49
C LYS A 3 -13.00 -8.02 -3.99
N PRO A 4 -13.69 -8.80 -3.12
CA PRO A 4 -13.40 -8.87 -1.68
C PRO A 4 -11.93 -9.18 -1.37
N GLU A 5 -11.31 -10.00 -2.22
CA GLU A 5 -9.92 -10.45 -2.12
C GLU A 5 -8.90 -9.32 -2.32
N GLU A 6 -9.30 -8.18 -2.91
CA GLU A 6 -8.43 -7.03 -3.07
C GLU A 6 -8.43 -6.10 -1.86
N PHE A 7 -9.40 -6.27 -0.95
CA PHE A 7 -9.52 -5.47 0.26
C PHE A 7 -8.68 -6.06 1.40
N GLY A 8 -8.16 -5.19 2.26
CA GLY A 8 -7.36 -5.55 3.42
C GLY A 8 -8.04 -6.60 4.30
N GLY A 9 -7.37 -7.74 4.50
CA GLY A 9 -7.93 -8.87 5.26
C GLY A 9 -9.16 -9.51 4.59
N HIS A 10 -9.29 -9.39 3.26
CA HIS A 10 -10.43 -9.87 2.48
C HIS A 10 -11.79 -9.29 2.93
N LYS A 11 -11.76 -8.16 3.65
CA LYS A 11 -12.96 -7.50 4.17
C LYS A 11 -13.42 -6.41 3.20
N MET A 12 -14.50 -6.70 2.49
CA MET A 12 -15.15 -5.74 1.60
C MET A 12 -15.47 -4.45 2.37
N GLY A 13 -14.96 -3.32 1.90
CA GLY A 13 -15.11 -2.00 2.55
C GLY A 13 -13.93 -1.57 3.42
N ASN A 14 -12.87 -2.36 3.53
CA ASN A 14 -11.63 -1.91 4.17
C ASN A 14 -10.98 -0.79 3.32
N PRO A 15 -10.64 0.38 3.89
CA PRO A 15 -9.97 1.45 3.14
C PRO A 15 -8.57 1.08 2.61
N THR A 16 -8.02 -0.05 3.06
CA THR A 16 -6.68 -0.53 2.69
C THR A 16 -6.79 -1.75 1.77
N CYS A 17 -5.81 -1.97 0.88
CA CYS A 17 -5.80 -3.16 0.03
C CYS A 17 -5.24 -4.39 0.76
N VAL A 18 -5.48 -5.59 0.21
CA VAL A 18 -4.95 -6.87 0.72
C VAL A 18 -3.42 -6.87 0.82
N TYR A 19 -2.73 -6.17 -0.07
CA TYR A 19 -1.27 -6.06 -0.05
C TYR A 19 -0.76 -5.14 1.06
N CYS A 20 -1.53 -4.09 1.39
CA CYS A 20 -1.22 -3.14 2.46
C CYS A 20 -1.63 -3.63 3.85
N SER A 21 -2.31 -4.78 3.94
CA SER A 21 -2.89 -5.29 5.19
C SER A 21 -2.42 -6.72 5.44
N ASN A 22 -2.42 -7.12 6.70
CA ASN A 22 -2.23 -8.51 7.10
C ASN A 22 -3.52 -9.30 6.86
N GLU A 23 -3.41 -10.63 6.97
CA GLU A 23 -4.55 -11.55 6.85
C GLU A 23 -5.67 -11.25 7.87
N ASP A 24 -5.34 -10.65 9.02
CA ASP A 24 -6.32 -10.23 10.02
C ASP A 24 -7.09 -8.93 9.66
N GLY A 25 -6.60 -8.21 8.64
CA GLY A 25 -7.12 -6.91 8.21
C GLY A 25 -6.43 -5.70 8.85
N SER A 26 -5.47 -5.91 9.77
CA SER A 26 -4.60 -4.84 10.27
C SER A 26 -3.67 -4.31 9.19
N LEU A 27 -3.37 -3.01 9.23
CA LEU A 27 -2.39 -2.40 8.32
C LEU A 27 -0.99 -2.93 8.62
N LYS A 28 -0.28 -3.40 7.60
CA LYS A 28 1.13 -3.80 7.73
C LYS A 28 2.01 -2.59 8.14
N PRO A 29 3.20 -2.84 8.73
CA PRO A 29 4.16 -1.78 9.01
C PRO A 29 4.47 -0.96 7.75
N ARG A 30 4.57 0.37 7.90
CA ARG A 30 4.82 1.30 6.78
C ARG A 30 6.00 0.85 5.91
N SER A 31 7.09 0.39 6.52
CA SER A 31 8.30 -0.04 5.81
C SER A 31 8.07 -1.25 4.90
N ILE A 32 7.28 -2.23 5.35
CA ILE A 32 6.95 -3.43 4.56
C ILE A 32 6.03 -3.04 3.41
N VAL A 33 4.98 -2.26 3.70
CA VAL A 33 4.06 -1.78 2.66
C VAL A 33 4.79 -0.94 1.61
N ARG A 34 5.75 -0.11 2.04
CA ARG A 34 6.57 0.70 1.15
C ARG A 34 7.38 -0.17 0.19
N GLU A 35 8.11 -1.17 0.69
CA GLU A 35 8.91 -2.10 -0.14
C GLU A 35 8.05 -2.86 -1.17
N GLU A 36 6.92 -3.39 -0.74
CA GLU A 36 5.97 -4.11 -1.61
C GLU A 36 5.37 -3.16 -2.66
N MET A 37 4.98 -1.95 -2.25
CA MET A 37 4.48 -0.93 -3.17
C MET A 37 5.53 -0.46 -4.17
N ILE A 38 6.80 -0.31 -3.75
CA ILE A 38 7.89 0.06 -4.65
C ILE A 38 8.03 -0.99 -5.74
N SER A 39 8.07 -2.27 -5.35
CA SER A 39 8.18 -3.38 -6.30
C SER A 39 6.99 -3.41 -7.27
N TYR A 40 5.78 -3.18 -6.76
CA TYR A 40 4.57 -3.08 -7.59
C TYR A 40 4.60 -1.89 -8.56
N TRP A 41 5.03 -0.71 -8.10
CA TRP A 41 5.17 0.48 -8.95
C TRP A 41 6.26 0.31 -10.00
N MET A 42 7.39 -0.30 -9.64
CA MET A 42 8.44 -0.65 -10.59
C MET A 42 7.93 -1.61 -11.68
N ASP A 43 7.13 -2.62 -11.32
CA ASP A 43 6.61 -3.56 -12.32
C ASP A 43 5.50 -2.94 -13.19
N ARG A 44 4.59 -2.18 -12.58
CA ARG A 44 3.42 -1.58 -13.23
C ARG A 44 3.79 -0.37 -14.09
N GLU A 45 4.54 0.58 -13.54
CA GLU A 45 4.89 1.84 -14.21
C GLU A 45 6.24 1.73 -14.96
N LYS A 46 6.97 0.62 -14.80
CA LYS A 46 8.30 0.40 -15.40
C LYS A 46 9.30 1.52 -15.09
N ILE A 47 9.16 2.15 -13.92
CA ILE A 47 10.03 3.22 -13.43
C ILE A 47 11.19 2.66 -12.59
N PRO A 48 12.33 3.38 -12.52
CA PRO A 48 13.43 2.98 -11.64
C PRO A 48 13.04 3.08 -10.17
N ARG A 49 13.73 2.29 -9.33
CA ARG A 49 13.46 2.19 -7.89
C ARG A 49 13.39 3.55 -7.19
N SER A 50 14.29 4.47 -7.51
CA SER A 50 14.33 5.80 -6.87
C SER A 50 13.08 6.64 -7.15
N ASP A 51 12.51 6.54 -8.36
CA ASP A 51 11.26 7.22 -8.70
C ASP A 51 10.05 6.49 -8.10
N ALA A 52 10.05 5.16 -8.11
CA ALA A 52 9.05 4.36 -7.41
C ALA A 52 9.02 4.68 -5.91
N GLU A 53 10.17 4.82 -5.27
CA GLU A 53 10.29 5.22 -3.87
C GLU A 53 9.63 6.56 -3.60
N LYS A 54 9.89 7.58 -4.42
CA LYS A 54 9.27 8.90 -4.26
C LYS A 54 7.77 8.87 -4.51
N ALA A 55 7.34 8.14 -5.53
CA ALA A 55 5.92 8.03 -5.87
C ALA A 55 5.15 7.31 -4.75
N VAL A 56 5.71 6.22 -4.23
CA VAL A 56 5.16 5.48 -3.10
C VAL A 56 5.16 6.33 -1.83
N ASP A 57 6.24 7.05 -1.50
CA ASP A 57 6.27 7.89 -0.31
C ASP A 57 5.21 9.00 -0.36
N ASN A 58 5.08 9.68 -1.52
CA ASN A 58 4.06 10.69 -1.75
C ASN A 58 2.65 10.09 -1.65
N TYR A 59 2.42 8.94 -2.27
CA TYR A 59 1.13 8.25 -2.21
C TYR A 59 0.78 7.83 -0.77
N MET A 60 1.72 7.23 -0.05
CA MET A 60 1.55 6.87 1.36
C MET A 60 1.31 8.10 2.24
N ALA A 61 1.92 9.25 1.95
CA ALA A 61 1.68 10.49 2.68
C ALA A 61 0.25 11.04 2.49
N THR A 62 -0.39 10.77 1.35
CA THR A 62 -1.79 11.16 1.10
C THR A 62 -2.81 10.25 1.79
N MET A 63 -2.42 9.03 2.14
CA MET A 63 -3.31 8.04 2.76
C MET A 63 -3.60 8.33 4.24
N PRO A 64 -4.87 8.31 4.67
CA PRO A 64 -5.25 8.58 6.06
C PRO A 64 -4.62 7.60 7.07
N ALA A 65 -4.33 6.37 6.64
CA ALA A 65 -3.70 5.35 7.48
C ALA A 65 -2.26 5.69 7.92
N TRP A 66 -1.56 6.54 7.16
CA TRP A 66 -0.19 6.99 7.46
C TRP A 66 -0.10 8.50 7.69
N LYS A 67 -1.15 9.25 7.36
CA LYS A 67 -1.33 10.67 7.64
C LYS A 67 -1.58 10.87 9.13
N GLY A 68 -0.54 10.87 9.95
CA GLY A 68 -0.68 11.19 11.37
C GLY A 68 0.41 10.70 12.33
N LYS A 69 1.40 9.90 11.92
CA LYS A 69 2.57 9.67 12.77
C LYS A 69 3.56 10.83 12.61
N LYS A 70 3.27 11.95 13.26
CA LYS A 70 4.23 13.01 13.51
C LYS A 70 4.66 12.95 14.96
#